data_AF-A0A0C2YUR9-F1
#
_entry.id   AF-A0A0C2YUR9-F1
#
_cell.length_a   1.000
_cell.length_b   1.000
_cell.length_c   1.000
_cell.angle_alpha   90.00
_cell.angle_beta   90.00
_cell.angle_gamma   90.00
#
_symmetry.space_group_name_H-M   'P 1'
#
loop_
_entity.id
_entity.type
_entity.pdbx_description
1 polymer ?
#
loop_
_entity_poly.entity_id
_entity_poly.type
_entity_poly.pdbx_seq_one_letter_code
_entity_poly.pdbx_strand_id
1 'polypeptide(L)' 'MDPSLREIITSAVTDARKGGLDPFAQRSAATAVLTAMMPNLDMATVQLIVDQLYPLICDLGSAAA' A
#
# COMPACT_ATOMS: atom_id res chain seq x y z
N MET A 1 -0.93 -12.67 -15.26
CA MET A 1 0.20 -12.44 -14.33
C MET A 1 -0.41 -12.01 -13.02
N ASP A 2 -0.18 -12.74 -11.94
CA ASP A 2 -0.56 -12.29 -10.61
C ASP A 2 0.28 -11.04 -10.26
N PRO A 3 -0.36 -9.92 -9.90
CA PRO A 3 0.36 -8.70 -9.57
C PRO A 3 1.24 -8.95 -8.35
N SER A 4 2.47 -8.44 -8.40
CA SER A 4 3.36 -8.52 -7.25
C SER A 4 2.78 -7.75 -6.07
N LEU A 5 3.17 -8.15 -4.86
CA LEU A 5 2.73 -7.50 -3.63
C LEU A 5 3.02 -5.98 -3.64
N ARG A 6 4.17 -5.60 -4.22
CA ARG A 6 4.55 -4.21 -4.43
C ARG A 6 3.58 -3.48 -5.36
N GLU A 7 3.17 -4.08 -6.48
CA GLU A 7 2.23 -3.47 -7.42
C GLU A 7 0.86 -3.27 -6.80
N ILE A 8 0.37 -4.25 -6.03
CA ILE A 8 -0.90 -4.15 -5.30
C ILE A 8 -0.90 -2.95 -4.35
N ILE A 9 0.12 -2.85 -3.49
CA ILE A 9 0.23 -1.75 -2.53
C ILE A 9 0.46 -0.42 -3.25
N THR A 10 1.25 -0.40 -4.33
CA THR A 10 1.49 0.82 -5.12
C THR A 10 0.19 1.34 -5.72
N SER A 11 -0.65 0.47 -6.29
CA SER A 11 -1.96 0.86 -6.81
C SER A 11 -2.85 1.39 -5.71
N ALA A 12 -2.97 0.68 -4.58
CA ALA A 12 -3.80 1.09 -3.46
C ALA A 12 -3.40 2.46 -2.88
N VAL A 13 -2.09 2.69 -2.69
CA VAL A 13 -1.55 3.98 -2.23
C VAL A 13 -1.78 5.07 -3.26
N THR A 14 -1.59 4.78 -4.55
CA THR A 14 -1.79 5.75 -5.64
C THR A 14 -3.25 6.15 -5.77
N ASP A 15 -4.17 5.21 -5.66
CA ASP A 15 -5.62 5.48 -5.73
C ASP A 15 -6.10 6.23 -4.49
N ALA A 16 -5.62 5.85 -3.30
CA ALA A 16 -5.86 6.60 -2.07
C ALA A 16 -5.34 8.05 -2.17
N ARG A 17 -4.14 8.25 -2.74
CA ARG A 17 -3.55 9.56 -2.96
C ARG A 17 -4.36 10.40 -3.96
N LYS A 18 -4.82 9.81 -5.07
CA LYS A 18 -5.73 10.48 -6.02
C LYS A 18 -7.05 10.90 -5.37
N GLY A 19 -7.52 10.13 -4.39
CA GLY A 19 -8.68 10.47 -3.55
C GLY A 19 -8.42 11.60 -2.53
N GLY A 20 -7.22 12.17 -2.47
CA GLY A 20 -6.87 13.23 -1.52
C GLY A 20 -6.66 12.74 -0.09
N LEU A 21 -6.49 11.43 0.12
CA LEU A 21 -6.22 10.87 1.45
C LEU A 21 -4.82 11.26 1.93
N ASP A 22 -4.71 11.55 3.22
CA ASP A 22 -3.43 11.83 3.88
C ASP A 22 -2.56 10.54 3.98
N PRO A 23 -1.26 10.66 4.28
CA PRO A 23 -0.36 9.50 4.33
C PRO A 23 -0.79 8.38 5.29
N PHE A 24 -1.42 8.70 6.42
CA PHE A 24 -1.93 7.69 7.34
C PHE A 24 -3.14 6.97 6.74
N ALA A 25 -4.08 7.71 6.16
CA ALA A 25 -5.23 7.13 5.46
C ALA A 25 -4.81 6.30 4.22
N GLN A 26 -3.75 6.69 3.52
CA GLN A 26 -3.19 5.91 2.40
C GLN A 26 -2.66 4.55 2.87
N ARG A 27 -1.92 4.49 3.98
CA ARG A 27 -1.44 3.22 4.58
C ARG A 27 -2.61 2.35 5.02
N SER A 28 -3.63 2.94 5.65
CA SER A 28 -4.83 2.23 6.06
C SER A 28 -5.57 1.62 4.85
N ALA A 29 -5.67 2.36 3.74
CA ALA A 29 -6.28 1.87 2.50
C ALA A 29 -5.49 0.69 1.90
N ALA A 30 -4.16 0.81 1.83
CA ALA A 30 -3.30 -0.27 1.34
C ALA A 30 -3.37 -1.53 2.21
N THR A 31 -3.48 -1.36 3.53
CA THR A 31 -3.67 -2.46 4.48
C THR A 31 -4.99 -3.18 4.21
N ALA A 32 -6.09 -2.43 4.05
CA ALA A 32 -7.40 -3.02 3.76
C ALA A 32 -7.42 -3.82 2.45
N VAL A 33 -6.77 -3.31 1.40
CA VAL A 33 -6.62 -4.02 0.12
C VAL A 33 -5.82 -5.31 0.29
N LEU A 34 -4.69 -5.24 0.99
CA LEU A 34 -3.82 -6.40 1.19
C LEU A 34 -4.50 -7.48 2.06
N THR A 35 -5.23 -7.11 3.11
CA THR A 35 -6.04 -8.04 3.91
C THR A 35 -7.11 -8.74 3.07
N ALA A 36 -7.78 -8.01 2.18
CA ALA A 36 -8.81 -8.59 1.31
C ALA A 36 -8.23 -9.59 0.30
N MET A 37 -7.00 -9.35 -0.18
CA MET A 37 -6.31 -10.25 -1.11
C MET A 37 -5.64 -11.44 -0.42
N MET A 38 -5.27 -11.30 0.85
CA MET A 38 -4.55 -12.31 1.61
C MET A 38 -5.25 -12.61 2.95
N PRO A 39 -6.44 -13.25 2.92
CA PRO A 39 -7.22 -13.50 4.13
C PRO A 39 -6.54 -14.47 5.12
N ASN A 40 -5.52 -15.20 4.68
CA ASN A 40 -4.74 -16.12 5.52
C ASN A 40 -3.62 -15.42 6.30
N LEU A 41 -3.34 -14.16 6.01
CA LEU A 41 -2.36 -13.35 6.73
C LEU A 41 -3.05 -12.62 7.89
N ASP A 42 -2.41 -12.64 9.06
CA ASP A 42 -2.90 -11.87 10.19
C ASP A 42 -2.70 -10.36 9.96
N MET A 43 -3.55 -9.56 10.62
CA MET A 43 -3.57 -8.11 10.44
C MET A 43 -2.22 -7.45 10.79
N ALA A 44 -1.48 -7.96 11.77
CA ALA A 44 -0.20 -7.39 12.18
C ALA A 44 0.87 -7.61 11.10
N THR A 45 0.89 -8.79 10.49
CA THR A 45 1.79 -9.07 9.35
C THR A 45 1.43 -8.21 8.14
N VAL A 46 0.13 -8.05 7.82
CA VAL A 46 -0.31 -7.16 6.73
C VAL A 46 0.16 -5.72 6.96
N GLN A 47 -0.05 -5.19 8.17
CA GLN A 47 0.40 -3.85 8.54
C GLN A 47 1.91 -3.69 8.40
N LEU A 48 2.68 -4.66 8.90
CA LEU A 48 4.14 -4.65 8.81
C LEU A 48 4.61 -4.62 7.35
N ILE A 49 3.98 -5.39 6.47
CA ILE A 49 4.32 -5.39 5.04
C ILE A 49 4.05 -4.02 4.41
N VAL A 50 2.89 -3.41 4.69
CA VAL A 50 2.54 -2.08 4.17
C VAL A 50 3.50 -1.02 4.69
N ASP A 51 3.82 -1.03 5.99
CA ASP A 51 4.72 -0.05 6.60
C ASP A 51 6.15 -0.12 6.06
N GLN A 52 6.64 -1.33 5.74
CA GLN A 52 7.96 -1.51 5.12
C GLN A 52 7.99 -1.04 3.66
N LEU A 53 6.89 -1.20 2.92
CA LEU A 53 6.84 -0.89 1.49
C LEU A 53 6.39 0.55 1.20
N TYR A 54 5.63 1.17 2.10
CA TYR A 54 5.10 2.53 1.90
C TYR A 54 6.18 3.60 1.70
N PRO A 55 7.30 3.63 2.44
CA PRO A 55 8.39 4.59 2.20
C PRO A 55 8.97 4.45 0.79
N LEU A 56 9.21 3.22 0.33
CA LEU A 56 9.75 2.95 -1.01
C LEU A 56 8.80 3.45 -2.11
N ILE A 57 7.49 3.32 -1.90
CA ILE A 57 6.46 3.80 -2.84
C ILE A 57 6.38 5.33 -2.83
N CYS A 58 6.55 5.96 -1.67
CA CYS A 58 6.57 7.41 -1.55
C CYS A 58 7.83 8.03 -2.15
N ASP A 59 9.00 7.42 -1.93
CA ASP A 59 10.27 7.86 -2.52
C ASP A 59 10.27 7.76 -4.05
N LEU A 60 9.63 6.71 -4.61
CA LEU A 60 9.40 6.65 -6.06
C LEU A 60 8.54 7.79 -6.59
N GLY A 61 7.61 8.29 -5.78
CA GLY A 61 6.81 9.48 -6.11
C GLY A 61 7.61 10.78 -6.07
N SER A 62 8.67 10.85 -5.26
CA SER A 62 9.57 12.00 -5.17
C SER A 62 10.69 12.01 -6.21
N ALA A 63 11.12 10.84 -6.68
CA ALA A 63 12.16 10.73 -7.72
C ALA A 63 11.65 11.04 -9.15
N ALA A 64 10.33 11.20 -9.34
CA ALA A 64 9.70 11.50 -10.62
C ALA A 64 9.32 12.99 -10.79
N ALA A 65 9.81 13.88 -9.92
CA ALA A 65 9.55 15.32 -9.95
C ALA A 65 10.74 16.12 -10.52
#